data_AF-A0A6V7LHG2-F1
#
_entry.id   AF-A0A6V7LHG2-F1
#
_cell.length_a   1.000
_cell.length_b   1.000
_cell.length_c   1.000
_cell.angle_alpha   90.00
_cell.angle_beta   90.00
_cell.angle_gamma   90.00
#
_symmetry.space_group_name_H-M   'P 1'
#
loop_
_entity.id
_entity.type
_entity.pdbx_description
1 polymer ?
#
loop_
_entity_poly.entity_id
_entity_poly.type
_entity_poly.pdbx_seq_one_letter_code
_entity_poly.pdbx_strand_id
1 'polypeptide(L)'
;VFDNYGPSFLTMPRHHRQSMLRNNYHSTCRCLACTEDWPTRCRLPSIDSLSDETRNRIRKLLEQCAGYASAIKQNELPEDFNTKIAVMNRVLSNIQEIIKLQPYKEIYELIEVRNKYLRLVGNRFQSVLLNESANDVAQ
;
A
#
# COMPACT_ATOMS: atom_id res chain seq x y z
N VAL A 1 -0.03 -15.21 -4.95
CA VAL A 1 -0.04 -13.73 -4.93
C VAL A 1 -1.46 -13.27 -5.19
N PHE A 2 -2.01 -12.38 -4.37
CA PHE A 2 -3.33 -11.77 -4.59
C PHE A 2 -3.14 -10.28 -4.88
N ASP A 3 -3.83 -9.75 -5.88
CA ASP A 3 -3.80 -8.33 -6.23
C ASP A 3 -5.23 -7.75 -6.28
N ASN A 4 -5.35 -6.43 -6.20
CA ASN A 4 -6.62 -5.74 -6.33
C ASN A 4 -6.92 -5.48 -7.82
N TYR A 5 -7.73 -6.36 -8.40
CA TYR A 5 -8.24 -6.25 -9.78
C TYR A 5 -9.31 -5.16 -9.98
N GLY A 6 -9.57 -4.33 -8.96
CA GLY A 6 -10.58 -3.29 -9.03
C GLY A 6 -10.27 -2.05 -8.20
N PRO A 7 -11.24 -1.12 -8.09
CA PRO A 7 -11.07 0.09 -7.33
C PRO A 7 -10.96 -0.23 -5.84
N SER A 8 -10.07 0.50 -5.16
CA SER A 8 -9.91 0.43 -3.71
C SER A 8 -11.21 0.80 -2.99
N PHE A 9 -11.48 0.20 -1.83
CA PHE A 9 -12.60 0.63 -0.99
C PHE A 9 -12.48 2.10 -0.56
N LEU A 10 -11.25 2.64 -0.55
CA LEU A 10 -11.00 4.05 -0.27
C LEU A 10 -11.72 4.98 -1.27
N THR A 11 -11.85 4.55 -2.53
CA THR A 11 -12.41 5.38 -3.61
C THR A 11 -13.82 4.96 -4.01
N MET A 12 -14.23 3.71 -3.75
CA MET A 12 -15.51 3.18 -4.22
C MET A 12 -16.24 2.34 -3.16
N PRO A 13 -17.55 2.59 -2.94
CA PRO A 13 -18.37 1.79 -2.02
C PRO A 13 -18.43 0.30 -2.42
N ARG A 14 -18.68 -0.57 -1.44
CA ARG A 14 -18.74 -2.04 -1.63
C ARG A 14 -19.67 -2.47 -2.74
N HIS A 15 -20.90 -1.96 -2.80
CA HIS A 15 -21.89 -2.41 -3.78
C HIS A 15 -21.44 -2.16 -5.22
N HIS A 16 -20.85 -0.98 -5.50
CA HIS A 16 -20.25 -0.69 -6.80
C HIS A 16 -19.06 -1.59 -7.10
N ARG A 17 -18.15 -1.81 -6.13
CA ARG A 17 -17.00 -2.72 -6.29
C ARG A 17 -17.45 -4.14 -6.64
N GLN A 18 -18.44 -4.68 -5.92
CA GLN A 18 -18.98 -6.02 -6.15
C GLN A 18 -19.67 -6.13 -7.52
N SER A 19 -20.46 -5.12 -7.91
CA SER A 19 -21.10 -5.10 -9.22
C SER A 19 -20.06 -5.09 -10.34
N MET A 20 -19.03 -4.27 -10.24
CA MET A 20 -17.95 -4.21 -11.22
C MET A 20 -17.19 -5.53 -11.33
N LEU A 21 -16.83 -6.15 -10.19
CA LEU A 21 -16.11 -7.43 -10.19
C LEU A 21 -16.95 -8.59 -10.74
N ARG A 22 -18.26 -8.57 -10.48
CA ARG A 22 -19.19 -9.57 -11.02
C ARG A 22 -19.36 -9.42 -12.54
N ASN A 23 -19.45 -8.19 -13.03
CA ASN A 23 -19.66 -7.93 -14.46
C ASN A 23 -18.41 -8.20 -15.29
N ASN A 24 -17.23 -7.83 -14.77
CA ASN A 24 -15.99 -7.90 -15.54
C ASN A 24 -15.21 -9.20 -15.33
N TYR A 25 -15.36 -9.83 -14.16
CA TYR A 25 -14.56 -10.98 -13.76
C TYR A 25 -15.41 -12.14 -13.24
N HIS A 26 -16.74 -12.07 -13.32
CA HIS A 26 -17.67 -13.10 -12.83
C HIS A 26 -17.39 -13.56 -11.38
N SER A 27 -16.85 -12.67 -10.56
CA SER A 27 -16.39 -13.00 -9.21
C SER A 27 -17.09 -12.16 -8.15
N THR A 28 -17.20 -12.71 -6.94
CA THR A 28 -17.68 -11.98 -5.75
C THR A 28 -16.52 -11.88 -4.76
N CYS A 29 -16.12 -10.65 -4.42
CA CYS A 29 -14.99 -10.41 -3.54
C CYS A 29 -15.38 -10.70 -2.07
N ARG A 30 -14.52 -11.41 -1.34
CA ARG A 30 -14.72 -11.75 0.08
C ARG A 30 -13.58 -11.23 0.97
N CYS A 31 -12.87 -10.18 0.52
CA CYS A 31 -11.87 -9.53 1.37
C CYS A 31 -12.53 -8.86 2.58
N LEU A 32 -11.74 -8.56 3.62
CA LEU A 32 -12.23 -7.96 4.86
C LEU A 32 -13.07 -6.69 4.59
N ALA A 33 -12.59 -5.80 3.71
CA ALA A 33 -13.31 -4.59 3.29
C ALA A 33 -14.66 -4.84 2.59
N CYS A 34 -14.84 -6.01 1.99
CA CYS A 34 -16.11 -6.42 1.37
C CYS A 34 -17.02 -7.15 2.36
N THR A 35 -16.45 -7.91 3.29
CA THR A 35 -17.20 -8.67 4.29
C THR A 35 -17.76 -7.75 5.37
N GLU A 36 -16.97 -6.78 5.82
CA GLU A 36 -17.33 -5.82 6.88
C GLU A 36 -17.90 -4.50 6.36
N ASP A 37 -18.11 -4.38 5.03
CA ASP A 37 -18.63 -3.16 4.38
C ASP A 37 -17.89 -1.88 4.78
N TRP A 38 -16.57 -1.89 4.66
CA TRP A 38 -15.75 -0.76 5.07
C TRP A 38 -16.11 0.53 4.32
N PRO A 39 -16.12 1.67 5.03
CA PRO A 39 -16.49 2.95 4.45
C PRO A 39 -15.41 3.48 3.48
N THR A 40 -15.82 4.38 2.59
CA THR A 40 -14.87 5.10 1.73
C THR A 40 -14.02 6.08 2.52
N ARG A 41 -12.95 6.60 1.91
CA ARG A 41 -11.93 7.43 2.55
C ARG A 41 -12.48 8.58 3.39
N CYS A 42 -13.52 9.28 2.89
CA CYS A 42 -14.14 10.42 3.57
C CYS A 42 -14.88 10.05 4.87
N ARG A 43 -15.17 8.76 5.07
CA ARG A 43 -15.96 8.24 6.19
C ARG A 43 -15.15 7.29 7.08
N LEU A 44 -13.84 7.14 6.83
CA LEU A 44 -12.99 6.33 7.69
C LEU A 44 -12.80 7.01 9.05
N PRO A 45 -12.80 6.24 10.15
CA PRO A 45 -12.40 6.77 11.45
C PRO A 45 -10.93 7.17 11.43
N SER A 46 -10.63 8.25 12.15
CA SER A 46 -9.25 8.63 12.48
C SER A 46 -8.80 7.85 13.71
N ILE A 47 -7.49 7.61 13.84
CA ILE A 47 -6.89 7.10 15.08
C ILE A 47 -7.21 7.97 16.31
N ASP A 48 -7.65 9.21 16.10
CA ASP A 48 -8.09 10.11 17.16
C ASP A 48 -9.31 9.59 17.93
N SER A 49 -10.11 8.68 17.35
CA SER A 49 -11.22 8.03 18.05
C SER A 49 -10.79 6.89 19.00
N LEU A 50 -9.50 6.55 19.04
CA LEU A 50 -8.95 5.51 19.91
C LEU A 50 -8.63 6.05 21.32
N SER A 51 -8.41 5.14 22.28
CA SER A 51 -7.90 5.51 23.61
C SER A 51 -6.57 6.23 23.51
N ASP A 52 -6.28 7.15 24.44
CA ASP A 52 -5.05 7.95 24.42
C ASP A 52 -3.79 7.08 24.37
N GLU A 53 -3.75 6.00 25.15
CA GLU A 53 -2.65 5.04 25.15
C GLU A 53 -2.43 4.42 23.76
N THR A 54 -3.49 3.91 23.15
CA THR A 54 -3.43 3.28 21.83
C THR A 54 -3.04 4.27 20.75
N ARG A 55 -3.68 5.45 20.77
CA ARG A 55 -3.44 6.54 19.82
C ARG A 55 -1.98 7.00 19.87
N ASN A 56 -1.44 7.23 21.06
CA ASN A 56 -0.05 7.67 21.25
C ASN A 56 0.95 6.60 20.79
N ARG A 57 0.69 5.33 21.07
CA ARG A 57 1.52 4.22 20.59
C ARG A 57 1.54 4.16 19.06
N ILE A 58 0.38 4.32 18.40
CA ILE A 58 0.28 4.33 16.95
C ILE A 58 0.99 5.55 16.34
N ARG A 59 0.79 6.75 16.90
CA ARG A 59 1.47 7.97 16.43
C ARG A 59 2.99 7.83 16.47
N LYS A 60 3.54 7.31 17.57
CA LYS A 60 4.98 7.03 17.69
C LYS A 60 5.51 6.05 16.64
N LEU A 61 4.68 5.09 16.22
CA LEU A 61 5.04 4.18 15.12
C LEU A 61 4.99 4.90 13.76
N LEU A 62 3.96 5.70 13.52
CA LEU A 62 3.80 6.48 12.27
C LEU A 62 4.90 7.53 12.08
N GLU A 63 5.42 8.11 13.17
CA GLU A 63 6.55 9.05 13.15
C GLU A 63 7.81 8.43 12.51
N GLN A 64 8.00 7.11 12.57
CA GLN A 64 9.13 6.43 11.91
C GLN A 64 9.05 6.51 10.37
N CYS A 65 7.86 6.75 9.83
CA CYS A 65 7.61 6.92 8.40
C CYS A 65 7.38 8.39 8.03
N ALA A 66 7.62 9.33 8.95
CA ALA A 66 7.45 10.75 8.69
C ALA A 66 8.29 11.18 7.48
N GLY A 67 7.69 11.99 6.60
CA GLY A 67 8.36 12.49 5.40
C GLY A 67 8.52 11.49 4.26
N TYR A 68 8.10 10.22 4.40
CA TYR A 68 8.19 9.25 3.29
C TYR A 68 7.27 9.62 2.14
N ALA A 69 6.11 10.20 2.44
CA ALA A 69 5.18 10.73 1.43
C ALA A 69 5.82 11.88 0.63
N SER A 70 6.51 12.80 1.30
CA SER A 70 7.21 13.93 0.65
C SER A 70 8.50 13.53 -0.07
N ALA A 71 9.10 12.39 0.29
CA ALA A 71 10.27 11.84 -0.38
C ALA A 71 9.94 11.24 -1.76
N ILE A 72 8.66 10.97 -2.05
CA ILE A 72 8.21 10.64 -3.41
C ILE A 72 8.11 11.95 -4.19
N LYS A 73 9.25 12.50 -4.61
CA LYS A 73 9.31 13.62 -5.56
C LYS A 73 9.42 13.04 -6.98
N GLN A 74 8.67 13.63 -7.92
CA GLN A 74 8.88 13.53 -9.37
C GLN A 74 9.14 12.11 -9.94
N ASN A 75 8.45 11.06 -9.45
CA ASN A 75 8.61 9.67 -9.91
C ASN A 75 10.05 9.10 -9.78
N GLU A 76 10.89 9.71 -8.95
CA GLU A 76 12.23 9.21 -8.67
C GLU A 76 12.19 8.19 -7.53
N LEU A 77 12.97 7.11 -7.68
CA LEU A 77 13.14 6.13 -6.61
C LEU A 77 14.11 6.70 -5.58
N PRO A 78 13.74 6.76 -4.30
CA PRO A 78 14.69 7.10 -3.25
C PRO A 78 15.84 6.08 -3.20
N GLU A 79 17.07 6.55 -3.01
CA GLU A 79 18.27 5.68 -2.92
C GLU A 79 18.12 4.59 -1.84
N ASP A 80 17.42 4.91 -0.75
CA ASP A 80 17.15 4.02 0.38
C ASP A 80 15.79 3.30 0.29
N PHE A 81 15.28 3.09 -0.92
CA PHE A 81 13.99 2.46 -1.22
C PHE A 81 13.70 1.21 -0.37
N ASN A 82 14.61 0.23 -0.39
CA ASN A 82 14.42 -1.05 0.30
C ASN A 82 14.30 -0.86 1.81
N THR A 83 15.11 0.03 2.37
CA THR A 83 15.07 0.39 3.79
C THR A 83 13.73 1.04 4.15
N LYS A 84 13.27 2.02 3.36
CA LYS A 84 11.97 2.68 3.59
C LYS A 84 10.80 1.71 3.49
N ILE A 85 10.80 0.82 2.50
CA ILE A 85 9.78 -0.23 2.38
C ILE A 85 9.81 -1.17 3.59
N ALA A 86 10.98 -1.61 4.03
CA ALA A 86 11.13 -2.48 5.20
C ALA A 86 10.60 -1.80 6.47
N VAL A 87 10.91 -0.51 6.68
CA VAL A 87 10.38 0.28 7.80
C VAL A 87 8.86 0.39 7.72
N MET A 88 8.28 0.74 6.55
CA MET A 88 6.83 0.82 6.39
C MET A 88 6.13 -0.51 6.67
N ASN A 89 6.69 -1.63 6.18
CA ASN A 89 6.13 -2.95 6.45
C ASN A 89 6.15 -3.30 7.94
N ARG A 90 7.28 -3.04 8.63
CA ARG A 90 7.38 -3.27 10.07
C ARG A 90 6.38 -2.41 10.85
N VAL A 91 6.27 -1.12 10.52
CA VAL A 91 5.33 -0.19 11.16
C VAL A 91 3.89 -0.66 10.92
N LEU A 92 3.52 -1.02 9.68
CA LEU A 92 2.19 -1.51 9.36
C LEU A 92 1.85 -2.80 10.11
N SER A 93 2.76 -3.78 10.17
CA SER A 93 2.54 -5.00 10.94
C SER A 93 2.30 -4.71 12.42
N ASN A 94 3.16 -3.89 13.05
CA ASN A 94 3.02 -3.52 14.45
C ASN A 94 1.69 -2.80 14.74
N ILE A 95 1.26 -1.90 13.85
CA ILE A 95 -0.01 -1.20 14.03
C ILE A 95 -1.18 -2.17 13.83
N GLN A 96 -1.13 -3.05 12.83
CA GLN A 96 -2.18 -4.02 12.55
C GLN A 96 -2.42 -4.98 13.72
N GLU A 97 -1.39 -5.36 14.46
CA GLU A 97 -1.50 -6.14 15.70
C GLU A 97 -2.26 -5.37 16.79
N ILE A 98 -2.05 -4.06 16.89
CA ILE A 98 -2.70 -3.19 17.87
C ILE A 98 -4.19 -3.00 17.53
N ILE A 99 -4.50 -2.68 16.26
CA ILE A 99 -5.87 -2.31 15.83
C ILE A 99 -6.68 -3.47 15.25
N LYS A 100 -6.11 -4.68 15.19
CA LYS A 100 -6.75 -5.90 14.66
C LYS A 100 -7.37 -5.71 13.26
N LEU A 101 -6.57 -5.18 12.33
CA LEU A 101 -6.95 -4.95 10.91
C LEU A 101 -8.11 -3.97 10.67
N GLN A 102 -8.50 -3.17 11.65
CA GLN A 102 -9.56 -2.17 11.49
C GLN A 102 -9.15 -1.00 10.57
N PRO A 103 -10.10 -0.41 9.81
CA PRO A 103 -9.78 0.53 8.74
C PRO A 103 -9.67 1.98 9.23
N TYR A 104 -8.51 2.34 9.78
CA TYR A 104 -8.21 3.72 10.17
C TYR A 104 -7.57 4.52 9.03
N LYS A 105 -7.97 5.79 8.91
CA LYS A 105 -7.57 6.70 7.82
C LYS A 105 -6.05 6.79 7.67
N GLU A 106 -5.34 7.11 8.76
CA GLU A 106 -3.89 7.34 8.77
C GLU A 106 -3.10 6.08 8.37
N ILE A 107 -3.63 4.90 8.69
CA ILE A 107 -3.01 3.61 8.38
C ILE A 107 -3.12 3.31 6.89
N TYR A 108 -4.30 3.59 6.32
CA TYR A 108 -4.50 3.43 4.88
C TYR A 108 -3.75 4.47 4.05
N GLU A 109 -3.54 5.68 4.58
CA GLU A 109 -2.64 6.66 3.95
C GLU A 109 -1.20 6.13 3.88
N LEU A 110 -0.68 5.49 4.94
CA LEU A 110 0.63 4.84 4.92
C LEU A 110 0.68 3.66 3.92
N ILE A 111 -0.38 2.85 3.85
CA ILE A 111 -0.49 1.76 2.86
C ILE A 111 -0.43 2.33 1.43
N GLU A 112 -1.11 3.44 1.15
CA GLU A 112 -1.06 4.08 -0.16
C GLU A 112 0.33 4.64 -0.49
N VAL A 113 1.01 5.25 0.47
CA VAL A 113 2.42 5.68 0.32
C VAL A 113 3.29 4.47 -0.03
N ARG A 114 3.22 3.39 0.75
CA ARG A 114 3.97 2.15 0.47
C ARG A 114 3.67 1.59 -0.92
N ASN A 115 2.39 1.54 -1.30
CA ASN A 115 1.99 1.02 -2.62
C ASN A 115 2.52 1.90 -3.76
N LYS A 116 2.61 3.23 -3.57
CA LYS A 116 3.26 4.13 -4.54
C LYS A 116 4.75 3.82 -4.68
N TYR A 117 5.47 3.61 -3.58
CA TYR A 117 6.85 3.15 -3.62
C TYR A 117 6.97 1.85 -4.45
N LEU A 118 6.20 0.82 -4.12
CA LEU A 118 6.25 -0.46 -4.84
C LEU A 118 5.97 -0.32 -6.34
N ARG A 119 5.04 0.56 -6.73
CA ARG A 119 4.74 0.85 -8.14
C ARG A 119 5.91 1.54 -8.86
N LEU A 120 6.70 2.38 -8.19
CA LEU A 120 7.88 3.00 -8.80
C LEU A 120 8.97 1.99 -9.16
N VAL A 121 9.06 0.88 -8.42
CA VAL A 121 9.95 -0.24 -8.78
C VAL A 121 9.31 -1.14 -9.83
N GLY A 122 8.06 -1.58 -9.59
CA GLY A 122 7.37 -2.52 -10.48
C GLY A 122 7.12 -1.98 -11.90
N ASN A 123 7.05 -0.66 -12.07
CA ASN A 123 6.90 0.00 -13.37
C ASN A 123 8.23 0.25 -14.09
N ARG A 124 9.38 -0.09 -13.50
CA ARG A 124 10.65 -0.11 -14.23
C ARG A 124 10.80 -1.48 -14.88
N PHE A 125 10.51 -1.56 -16.18
CA PHE A 125 11.13 -2.59 -17.01
C PHE A 125 12.64 -2.35 -16.93
N GLN A 126 13.34 -3.06 -16.03
CA GLN A 126 14.75 -3.28 -16.23
C GLN A 126 14.82 -4.15 -17.48
N SER A 127 15.13 -3.52 -18.63
CA SER A 127 15.62 -4.27 -19.76
C SER A 127 16.74 -5.13 -19.21
N VAL A 128 16.52 -6.44 -19.17
CA VAL A 128 17.60 -7.39 -18.99
C VAL A 128 18.45 -7.19 -20.24
N LEU A 129 19.39 -6.25 -20.17
CA LEU A 129 20.56 -6.27 -21.02
C LEU A 129 21.27 -7.54 -20.55
N LEU A 130 20.90 -8.65 -21.19
CA LEU A 130 21.77 -9.80 -21.30
C LEU A 130 23.08 -9.21 -21.78
N ASN A 131 24.07 -9.22 -20.89
CA ASN A 131 25.46 -9.10 -21.29
C ASN A 131 25.74 -10.31 -22.18
N GLU A 132 25.31 -10.25 -23.44
CA GLU A 132 26.03 -10.87 -24.52
C GLU A 132 27.31 -10.04 -24.65
N SER A 133 28.27 -10.39 -23.81
CA SER A 133 29.67 -10.06 -24.04
C SER A 133 29.99 -10.55 -25.46
N ALA A 134 29.98 -9.60 -26.38
CA ALA A 134 30.73 -9.66 -27.61
C ALA A 134 32.16 -10.05 -27.25
N ASN A 135 32.47 -11.33 -27.40
CA ASN A 135 33.83 -11.83 -27.61
C ASN A 135 33.82 -12.59 -28.93
N ASP A 136 33.47 -11.87 -30.00
CA ASP A 136 34.09 -12.05 -31.29
C ASP A 136 35.30 -11.12 -31.33
N VAL A 137 36.47 -11.66 -31.00
CA VAL A 137 37.72 -11.24 -31.64
C VAL A 137 38.38 -12.51 -32.15
N ALA A 138 38.14 -12.74 -33.44
CA ALA A 138 39.00 -13.55 -34.28
C ALA A 138 40.41 -12.94 -34.29
N GLN A 139 41.41 -13.73 -33.92
CA GLN A 139 42.66 -13.98 -34.66
C GLN A 139 43.54 -14.99 -33.91
#